data_AF-A0A4R2H4Q7-F1
#
_entry.id   AF-A0A4R2H4Q7-F1
#
_cell.length_a   1.000
_cell.length_b   1.000
_cell.length_c   1.000
_cell.angle_alpha   90.00
_cell.angle_beta   90.00
_cell.angle_gamma   90.00
#
_symmetry.space_group_name_H-M   'P 1'
#
loop_
_entity.id
_entity.type
_entity.pdbx_description
1 polymer ?
#
loop_
_entity_poly.entity_id
_entity_poly.type
_entity_poly.pdbx_seq_one_letter_code
_entity_poly.pdbx_strand_id
1 'polypeptide(L)'
;MEIQYLGYLRDNPDAFPNETEYKLTIEPISLQEIETLEQLYNNGNPFPKVLKELLFLAGSLCYVLDFGIFDTQQEMQNDVREHMASQNRVISRPFYAVDVYNQGDQFLFIYLDEGEDPPVYEGLYSGGGVNFPDWIHSVSVKSLSELINHRIDRQKAGRNPF
;
A
#
# COMPACT_ATOMS: atom_id res chain seq x y z
N MET A 1 14.90 9.55 7.00
CA MET A 1 15.40 9.51 5.60
C MET A 1 14.97 10.79 4.88
N GLU A 2 15.57 11.12 3.73
CA GLU A 2 15.06 12.20 2.87
C GLU A 2 13.80 11.72 2.11
N ILE A 3 12.73 12.52 2.13
CA ILE A 3 11.45 12.22 1.46
C ILE A 3 11.44 12.92 0.09
N GLN A 4 11.33 12.16 -0.99
CA GLN A 4 11.34 12.66 -2.37
C GLN A 4 10.01 12.44 -3.10
N TYR A 5 9.33 11.32 -2.86
CA TYR A 5 8.07 10.98 -3.55
C TYR A 5 6.84 11.31 -2.71
N LEU A 6 6.89 11.10 -1.39
CA LEU A 6 5.74 11.25 -0.50
C LEU A 6 5.76 12.54 0.33
N GLY A 7 6.29 13.62 -0.24
CA GLY A 7 6.29 14.94 0.40
C GLY A 7 4.87 15.41 0.74
N TYR A 8 3.90 15.15 -0.14
CA TYR A 8 2.51 15.56 0.12
C TYR A 8 1.86 14.77 1.26
N LEU A 9 2.15 13.48 1.41
CA LEU A 9 1.69 12.69 2.57
C LEU A 9 2.31 13.22 3.87
N ARG A 10 3.63 13.47 3.88
CA ARG A 10 4.32 14.07 5.03
C ARG A 10 3.69 15.40 5.46
N ASP A 11 3.30 16.23 4.49
CA ASP A 11 2.74 17.56 4.73
C ASP A 11 1.23 17.52 5.05
N ASN A 12 0.57 16.37 4.89
CA ASN A 12 -0.84 16.14 5.24
C ASN A 12 -0.95 14.85 6.09
N PRO A 13 -0.41 14.81 7.33
CA PRO A 13 -0.35 13.58 8.13
C PRO A 13 -1.69 13.17 8.75
N ASP A 14 -2.67 14.08 8.78
CA ASP A 14 -3.93 13.92 9.52
C ASP A 14 -5.11 13.84 8.54
N ALA A 15 -5.98 12.83 8.69
CA ALA A 15 -7.22 12.72 7.92
C ALA A 15 -8.20 13.86 8.23
N PHE A 16 -8.18 14.33 9.48
CA PHE A 16 -9.05 15.35 10.03
C PHE A 16 -8.21 16.34 10.89
N PRO A 17 -7.46 17.26 10.28
CA PRO A 17 -6.49 18.10 10.98
C PRO A 17 -7.13 19.07 12.00
N ASN A 18 -8.42 19.34 11.86
CA ASN A 18 -9.16 20.24 12.74
C ASN A 18 -9.95 19.50 13.85
N GLU A 19 -9.99 18.18 13.82
CA GLU A 19 -10.72 17.36 14.80
C GLU A 19 -9.79 16.96 15.96
N THR A 20 -10.22 17.23 17.19
CA THR A 20 -9.41 16.94 18.40
C THR A 20 -9.71 15.59 19.02
N GLU A 21 -10.87 14.99 18.73
CA GLU A 21 -11.32 13.73 19.36
C GLU A 21 -11.04 12.49 18.49
N TYR A 22 -11.11 12.63 17.17
CA TYR A 22 -10.94 11.54 16.20
C TYR A 22 -9.85 11.87 15.19
N LYS A 23 -8.62 12.01 15.70
CA LYS A 23 -7.47 12.37 14.88
C LYS A 23 -6.82 11.13 14.27
N LEU A 24 -7.33 10.69 13.12
CA LEU A 24 -6.68 9.62 12.35
C LEU A 24 -5.40 10.16 11.71
N THR A 25 -4.26 9.90 12.35
CA THR A 25 -2.92 10.39 11.98
C THR A 25 -2.10 9.23 11.43
N ILE A 26 -1.25 9.48 10.44
CA ILE A 26 -0.31 8.45 9.97
C ILE A 26 0.65 8.02 11.08
N GLU A 27 1.01 6.73 11.10
CA GLU A 27 1.97 6.18 12.05
C GLU A 27 3.06 5.41 11.32
N PRO A 28 4.34 5.66 11.62
CA PRO A 28 5.46 5.05 10.92
C PRO A 28 5.78 3.65 11.45
N ILE A 29 6.56 2.88 10.69
CA ILE A 29 7.35 1.77 11.23
C ILE A 29 8.84 2.14 11.25
N SER A 30 9.62 1.43 12.06
CA SER A 30 11.05 1.72 12.22
C SER A 30 11.86 1.36 10.97
N LEU A 31 13.01 2.03 10.74
CA LEU A 31 13.92 1.66 9.64
C LEU A 31 14.42 0.21 9.75
N GLN A 32 14.64 -0.28 10.97
CA GLN A 32 15.05 -1.67 11.21
C GLN A 32 13.95 -2.67 10.80
N GLU A 33 12.69 -2.33 11.05
CA GLU A 33 11.56 -3.12 10.60
C GLU A 33 11.45 -3.11 9.07
N ILE A 34 11.64 -1.95 8.43
CA ILE A 34 11.69 -1.86 6.98
C ILE A 34 12.81 -2.71 6.38
N GLU A 35 14.02 -2.67 6.95
CA GLU A 35 15.13 -3.53 6.55
C GLU A 35 14.78 -5.02 6.69
N THR A 36 14.05 -5.39 7.75
CA THR A 36 13.56 -6.77 7.95
C THR A 36 12.58 -7.17 6.84
N LEU A 37 11.66 -6.29 6.46
CA LEU A 37 10.71 -6.52 5.37
C LEU A 37 11.43 -6.60 4.00
N GLU A 38 12.48 -5.82 3.77
CA GLU A 38 13.33 -5.89 2.57
C GLU A 38 14.01 -7.27 2.46
N GLN A 39 14.50 -7.82 3.57
CA GLN A 39 15.05 -9.19 3.62
C GLN A 39 14.00 -10.25 3.26
N LEU A 40 12.80 -10.14 3.83
CA LEU A 40 11.74 -11.14 3.66
C LEU A 40 11.11 -11.11 2.27
N TYR A 41 10.81 -9.92 1.75
CA TYR A 41 9.93 -9.77 0.58
C TYR A 41 10.63 -9.27 -0.69
N ASN A 42 11.89 -8.84 -0.59
CA ASN A 42 12.69 -8.42 -1.74
C ASN A 42 14.07 -9.11 -1.82
N ASN A 43 14.23 -10.27 -1.18
CA ASN A 43 15.49 -11.02 -1.14
C ASN A 43 16.68 -10.19 -0.64
N GLY A 44 16.43 -9.28 0.31
CA GLY A 44 17.44 -8.40 0.88
C GLY A 44 17.82 -7.20 0.01
N ASN A 45 17.19 -7.02 -1.14
CA ASN A 45 17.33 -5.79 -1.92
C ASN A 45 16.52 -4.66 -1.29
N PRO A 46 17.00 -3.40 -1.35
CA PRO A 46 16.22 -2.25 -0.91
C PRO A 46 14.87 -2.19 -1.63
N PHE A 47 13.82 -1.77 -0.90
CA PHE A 47 12.54 -1.47 -1.53
C PHE A 47 12.65 -0.25 -2.45
N PRO A 48 11.75 -0.13 -3.45
CA PRO A 48 11.51 1.14 -4.13
C PRO A 48 11.41 2.29 -3.14
N LYS A 49 12.07 3.41 -3.44
CA LYS A 49 12.14 4.54 -2.51
C LYS A 49 10.77 5.03 -2.07
N VAL A 50 9.77 5.06 -2.95
CA VAL A 50 8.40 5.45 -2.57
C VAL A 50 7.80 4.52 -1.51
N LEU A 51 8.03 3.21 -1.59
CA LEU A 51 7.55 2.25 -0.61
C LEU A 51 8.28 2.42 0.71
N LYS A 52 9.61 2.62 0.67
CA LYS A 52 10.41 2.89 1.86
C LYS A 52 9.94 4.17 2.57
N GLU A 53 9.65 5.23 1.81
CA GLU A 53 9.08 6.47 2.33
C GLU A 53 7.67 6.26 2.92
N LEU A 54 6.82 5.46 2.26
CA LEU A 54 5.48 5.13 2.76
C LEU A 54 5.58 4.47 4.13
N LEU A 55 6.39 3.42 4.23
CA LEU A 55 6.56 2.67 5.47
C LEU A 55 7.18 3.54 6.59
N PHE A 56 8.16 4.38 6.23
CA PHE A 56 8.80 5.28 7.17
C PHE A 56 7.89 6.42 7.68
N LEU A 57 6.88 6.81 6.90
CA LEU A 57 5.92 7.86 7.29
C LEU A 57 4.65 7.29 7.92
N ALA A 58 4.16 6.17 7.40
CA ALA A 58 2.80 5.69 7.58
C ALA A 58 2.68 4.14 7.56
N GLY A 59 3.76 3.39 7.81
CA GLY A 59 3.75 1.93 7.69
C GLY A 59 2.98 1.17 8.79
N SER A 60 2.62 1.81 9.89
CA SER A 60 1.73 1.23 10.91
C SER A 60 0.28 1.62 10.60
N LEU A 61 0.06 2.90 10.28
CA LEU A 61 -1.26 3.44 9.99
C LEU A 61 -1.18 4.48 8.88
N CYS A 62 -2.08 4.38 7.90
CA CYS A 62 -2.23 5.37 6.84
C CYS A 62 -3.72 5.63 6.60
N TYR A 63 -4.19 6.87 6.75
CA TYR A 63 -5.62 7.16 6.59
C TYR A 63 -6.14 7.06 5.14
N VAL A 64 -5.26 6.78 4.17
CA VAL A 64 -5.61 6.59 2.76
C VAL A 64 -5.32 5.16 2.25
N LEU A 65 -4.91 4.24 3.13
CA LEU A 65 -4.65 2.83 2.82
C LEU A 65 -5.16 1.95 3.99
N ASP A 66 -5.92 0.90 3.70
CA ASP A 66 -6.64 0.07 4.68
C ASP A 66 -5.79 -1.08 5.27
N PHE A 67 -4.47 -0.89 5.42
CA PHE A 67 -3.62 -1.90 6.05
C PHE A 67 -3.53 -1.80 7.58
N GLY A 68 -4.08 -0.75 8.20
CA GLY A 68 -4.07 -0.57 9.65
C GLY A 68 -4.98 -1.53 10.43
N ILE A 69 -5.67 -2.45 9.74
CA ILE A 69 -6.47 -3.53 10.34
C ILE A 69 -5.59 -4.70 10.83
N PHE A 70 -4.34 -4.76 10.38
CA PHE A 70 -3.35 -5.76 10.78
C PHE A 70 -2.43 -5.17 11.87
N ASP A 71 -1.91 -6.02 12.76
CA ASP A 71 -1.00 -5.56 13.81
C ASP A 71 0.38 -5.19 13.24
N THR A 72 0.77 -5.81 12.12
CA THR A 72 2.06 -5.54 11.46
C THR A 72 1.96 -5.63 9.94
N GLN A 73 2.89 -4.97 9.25
CA GLN A 73 3.06 -5.13 7.80
C GLN A 73 3.36 -6.57 7.39
N GLN A 74 4.14 -7.30 8.20
CA GLN A 74 4.46 -8.71 7.92
C GLN A 74 3.20 -9.58 7.98
N GLU A 75 2.30 -9.33 8.94
CA GLU A 75 1.03 -10.04 9.03
C GLU A 75 0.18 -9.81 7.78
N MET A 76 0.00 -8.56 7.35
CA MET A 76 -0.70 -8.24 6.10
C MET A 76 -0.07 -8.96 4.89
N GLN A 77 1.26 -8.91 4.77
CA GLN A 77 1.96 -9.56 3.66
C GLN A 77 1.74 -11.08 3.64
N ASN A 78 1.63 -11.72 4.81
CA ASN A 78 1.37 -13.14 4.92
C ASN A 78 -0.08 -13.46 4.58
N ASP A 79 -1.04 -12.71 5.14
CA ASP A 79 -2.47 -12.87 4.87
C ASP A 79 -2.76 -12.79 3.36
N VAL A 80 -2.22 -11.78 2.68
CA VAL A 80 -2.38 -11.63 1.22
C VAL A 80 -1.88 -12.86 0.46
N ARG A 81 -0.72 -13.38 0.84
CA ARG A 81 -0.10 -14.55 0.17
C ARG A 81 -0.86 -15.84 0.48
N GLU A 82 -1.35 -16.00 1.70
CA GLU A 82 -2.18 -17.14 2.11
C GLU A 82 -3.53 -17.15 1.37
N HIS A 83 -4.19 -15.99 1.28
CA HIS A 83 -5.42 -15.84 0.50
C HIS A 83 -5.19 -16.13 -0.99
N MET A 84 -4.14 -15.58 -1.59
CA MET A 84 -3.75 -15.91 -2.97
C MET A 84 -3.56 -17.42 -3.17
N ALA A 85 -2.80 -18.07 -2.29
CA ALA A 85 -2.51 -19.50 -2.37
C ALA A 85 -3.80 -20.34 -2.27
N SER A 86 -4.72 -19.96 -1.38
CA SER A 86 -6.02 -20.62 -1.23
C SER A 86 -6.87 -20.60 -2.51
N GLN A 87 -6.63 -19.61 -3.38
CA GLN A 87 -7.32 -19.41 -4.66
C GLN A 87 -6.50 -19.92 -5.86
N ASN A 88 -5.41 -20.65 -5.64
CA ASN A 88 -4.46 -21.10 -6.67
C ASN A 88 -3.88 -19.94 -7.51
N ARG A 89 -3.71 -18.76 -6.89
CA ARG A 89 -3.14 -17.56 -7.53
C ARG A 89 -1.67 -17.40 -7.11
N VAL A 90 -0.82 -17.03 -8.08
CA VAL A 90 0.61 -16.86 -7.86
C VAL A 90 1.10 -15.62 -8.61
N ILE A 91 1.84 -14.76 -7.91
CA ILE A 91 2.68 -13.72 -8.52
C ILE A 91 4.11 -14.21 -8.46
N SER A 92 4.73 -14.43 -9.62
CA SER A 92 6.10 -14.95 -9.71
C SER A 92 7.18 -13.88 -9.54
N ARG A 93 6.83 -12.61 -9.73
CA ARG A 93 7.74 -11.46 -9.58
C ARG A 93 7.78 -11.00 -8.11
N PRO A 94 8.86 -10.36 -7.65
CA PRO A 94 8.89 -9.78 -6.32
C PRO A 94 7.85 -8.66 -6.22
N PHE A 95 6.99 -8.73 -5.22
CA PHE A 95 5.88 -7.81 -5.04
C PHE A 95 5.66 -7.50 -3.56
N TYR A 96 5.01 -6.37 -3.31
CA TYR A 96 4.63 -5.96 -1.96
C TYR A 96 3.21 -5.42 -1.99
N ALA A 97 2.33 -5.99 -1.14
CA ALA A 97 0.98 -5.47 -0.97
C ALA A 97 1.05 -4.12 -0.23
N VAL A 98 0.32 -3.12 -0.70
CA VAL A 98 0.31 -1.75 -0.14
C VAL A 98 -1.07 -1.34 0.37
N ASP A 99 -2.09 -2.18 0.14
CA ASP A 99 -3.46 -1.96 0.59
C ASP A 99 -4.23 -3.29 0.57
N VAL A 100 -5.13 -3.49 1.53
CA VAL A 100 -6.09 -4.60 1.54
C VAL A 100 -7.48 -3.97 1.55
N TYR A 101 -8.12 -3.97 0.39
CA TYR A 101 -9.28 -3.13 0.11
C TYR A 101 -10.57 -3.97 -0.06
N ASN A 102 -11.73 -3.30 0.00
CA ASN A 102 -13.04 -3.89 -0.20
C ASN A 102 -13.28 -5.11 0.73
N GLN A 103 -13.13 -4.91 2.03
CA GLN A 103 -13.28 -5.96 3.07
C GLN A 103 -12.34 -7.16 2.88
N GLY A 104 -11.21 -6.97 2.20
CA GLY A 104 -10.26 -8.05 1.95
C GLY A 104 -10.62 -8.94 0.76
N ASP A 105 -11.54 -8.53 -0.12
CA ASP A 105 -11.82 -9.24 -1.37
C ASP A 105 -10.75 -9.02 -2.46
N GLN A 106 -9.97 -7.94 -2.30
CA GLN A 106 -8.89 -7.55 -3.21
C GLN A 106 -7.77 -6.84 -2.47
N PHE A 107 -6.61 -6.73 -3.11
CA PHE A 107 -5.45 -6.03 -2.58
C PHE A 107 -4.81 -5.18 -3.65
N LEU A 108 -4.18 -4.07 -3.24
CA LEU A 108 -3.30 -3.31 -4.10
C LEU A 108 -1.86 -3.69 -3.82
N PHE A 109 -1.04 -3.72 -4.86
CA PHE A 109 0.37 -4.06 -4.72
C PHE A 109 1.21 -3.33 -5.76
N ILE A 110 2.52 -3.34 -5.52
CA ILE A 110 3.53 -2.90 -6.49
C ILE A 110 4.48 -4.05 -6.80
N TYR A 111 5.05 -4.04 -7.99
CA TYR A 111 6.23 -4.85 -8.29
C TYR A 111 7.49 -4.14 -7.79
N LEU A 112 8.35 -4.89 -7.10
CA LEU A 112 9.57 -4.35 -6.47
C LEU A 112 10.73 -4.17 -7.47
N ASP A 113 10.56 -4.66 -8.70
CA ASP A 113 11.53 -4.58 -9.79
C ASP A 113 11.16 -3.54 -10.87
N GLU A 114 10.23 -2.60 -10.60
CA GLU A 114 9.72 -1.59 -11.55
C GLU A 114 10.19 -0.15 -11.28
N GLY A 115 11.32 0.01 -10.59
CA GLY A 115 11.94 1.30 -10.30
C GLY A 115 11.49 1.90 -8.96
N GLU A 116 11.78 3.18 -8.76
CA GLU A 116 11.69 3.84 -7.44
C GLU A 116 10.28 4.33 -7.06
N ASP A 117 9.42 4.56 -8.05
CA ASP A 117 7.99 4.91 -7.89
C ASP A 117 7.15 4.10 -8.88
N PRO A 118 6.99 2.79 -8.63
CA PRO A 118 6.39 1.87 -9.60
C PRO A 118 4.87 2.07 -9.73
N PRO A 119 4.28 1.60 -10.84
CA PRO A 119 2.83 1.50 -11.01
C PRO A 119 2.17 0.64 -9.93
N VAL A 120 0.91 0.92 -9.64
CA VAL A 120 0.09 0.13 -8.71
C VAL A 120 -0.81 -0.82 -9.49
N TYR A 121 -0.92 -2.04 -8.99
CA TYR A 121 -1.75 -3.10 -9.53
C TYR A 121 -2.79 -3.51 -8.50
N GLU A 122 -3.94 -3.95 -8.99
CA GLU A 122 -4.98 -4.58 -8.21
C GLU A 122 -4.95 -6.08 -8.45
N GLY A 123 -4.93 -6.84 -7.36
CA GLY A 123 -5.13 -8.29 -7.35
C GLY A 123 -6.48 -8.61 -6.72
N LEU A 124 -7.35 -9.27 -7.47
CA LEU A 124 -8.58 -9.84 -6.93
C LEU A 124 -8.21 -11.15 -6.19
N TYR A 125 -8.99 -11.61 -5.20
CA TYR A 125 -8.85 -13.00 -4.69
C TYR A 125 -9.84 -13.95 -5.34
N SER A 126 -11.07 -13.48 -5.52
CA SER A 126 -12.12 -14.24 -6.19
C SER A 126 -12.67 -13.43 -7.36
N GLY A 127 -13.20 -14.13 -8.35
CA GLY A 127 -13.71 -13.47 -9.54
C GLY A 127 -12.63 -13.04 -10.54
N GLY A 128 -13.15 -12.68 -11.69
CA GLY A 128 -12.51 -12.36 -12.96
C GLY A 128 -13.68 -12.17 -13.92
N GLY A 129 -14.30 -10.98 -13.84
CA GLY A 129 -15.55 -10.72 -14.55
C GLY A 129 -15.34 -10.63 -16.05
N VAL A 130 -16.43 -10.42 -16.81
CA VAL A 130 -16.39 -10.19 -18.27
C VAL A 130 -15.45 -9.03 -18.66
N ASN A 131 -15.23 -8.08 -17.74
CA ASN A 131 -14.39 -6.90 -17.93
C ASN A 131 -12.92 -7.09 -17.50
N PHE A 132 -12.61 -8.09 -16.66
CA PHE A 132 -11.28 -8.36 -16.13
C PHE A 132 -11.03 -9.88 -16.14
N PRO A 133 -10.71 -10.47 -17.31
CA PRO A 133 -10.47 -11.91 -17.43
C PRO A 133 -9.25 -12.36 -16.63
N ASP A 134 -8.28 -11.44 -16.45
CA ASP A 134 -7.12 -11.65 -15.59
C ASP A 134 -7.42 -11.15 -14.18
N TRP A 135 -6.90 -11.88 -13.20
CA TRP A 135 -7.08 -11.56 -11.78
C TRP A 135 -6.18 -10.42 -11.28
N ILE A 136 -5.24 -9.96 -12.12
CA ILE A 136 -4.38 -8.80 -11.89
C ILE A 136 -4.61 -7.79 -13.01
N HIS A 137 -4.74 -6.51 -12.63
CA HIS A 137 -4.76 -5.42 -13.60
C HIS A 137 -4.14 -4.14 -13.02
N SER A 138 -3.72 -3.23 -13.90
CA SER A 138 -3.15 -1.96 -13.48
C SER A 138 -4.25 -1.00 -13.05
N VAL A 139 -4.01 -0.28 -11.95
CA VAL A 139 -4.88 0.82 -11.51
C VAL A 139 -4.67 2.02 -12.43
N SER A 140 -5.70 2.85 -12.63
CA SER A 140 -5.65 3.99 -13.58
C SER A 140 -4.57 5.06 -13.31
N VAL A 141 -3.94 5.06 -12.14
CA VAL A 141 -2.86 5.97 -11.76
C VAL A 141 -1.50 5.40 -12.15
N LYS A 142 -0.53 6.27 -12.44
CA LYS A 142 0.75 5.84 -13.03
C LYS A 142 1.75 5.34 -12.00
N SER A 143 1.60 5.71 -10.73
CA SER A 143 2.53 5.33 -9.65
C SER A 143 1.90 5.32 -8.27
N LEU A 144 2.63 4.77 -7.29
CA LEU A 144 2.19 4.73 -5.89
C LEU A 144 2.06 6.14 -5.29
N SER A 145 3.00 7.04 -5.60
CA SER A 145 2.90 8.43 -5.12
C SER A 145 1.67 9.15 -5.69
N GLU A 146 1.33 8.92 -6.96
CA GLU A 146 0.13 9.48 -7.59
C GLU A 146 -1.15 8.92 -6.95
N LEU A 147 -1.20 7.62 -6.66
CA LEU A 147 -2.32 7.00 -5.94
C LEU A 147 -2.54 7.70 -4.60
N ILE A 148 -1.50 7.80 -3.77
CA ILE A 148 -1.56 8.39 -2.44
C ILE A 148 -2.02 9.84 -2.52
N ASN A 149 -1.43 10.64 -3.41
CA ASN A 149 -1.80 12.05 -3.58
C ASN A 149 -3.27 12.21 -3.97
N HIS A 150 -3.75 11.41 -4.92
CA HIS A 150 -5.15 11.41 -5.34
C HIS A 150 -6.10 11.06 -4.18
N ARG A 151 -5.75 10.08 -3.35
CA ARG A 151 -6.57 9.69 -2.19
C ARG A 151 -6.57 10.75 -1.09
N ILE A 152 -5.44 11.42 -0.85
CA ILE A 152 -5.37 12.59 0.06
C ILE A 152 -6.30 13.70 -0.43
N ASP A 153 -6.27 14.01 -1.73
CA ASP A 153 -7.14 15.05 -2.30
C ASP A 153 -8.63 14.70 -2.17
N ARG A 154 -9.00 13.42 -2.32
CA ARG A 154 -10.37 12.94 -2.06
C ARG A 154 -10.76 13.14 -0.59
N GLN A 155 -9.91 12.74 0.36
CA GLN A 155 -10.15 12.92 1.79
C GLN A 155 -10.34 14.40 2.13
N LYS A 156 -9.49 15.29 1.62
CA LYS A 156 -9.60 16.75 1.81
C LYS A 156 -10.87 17.34 1.22
N ALA A 157 -11.43 16.71 0.18
CA ALA A 157 -12.73 17.06 -0.39
C ALA A 157 -13.92 16.45 0.36
N GLY A 158 -13.69 15.79 1.51
CA GLY A 158 -14.73 15.13 2.30
C GLY A 158 -15.30 13.88 1.65
N ARG A 159 -14.56 13.26 0.72
CA ARG A 159 -14.94 12.01 0.04
C ARG A 159 -14.22 10.84 0.69
N ASN A 160 -14.78 9.64 0.50
CA ASN A 160 -14.08 8.41 0.83
C ASN A 160 -12.74 8.37 0.06
N PRO A 161 -11.59 8.16 0.72
CA PRO A 161 -10.29 8.10 0.05
C PRO A 161 -10.17 6.89 -0.88
N PHE A 162 -10.99 5.86 -0.67
CA PHE A 162 -11.02 4.64 -1.47
C PHE A 162 -12.00 4.69 -2.66
#